data_AF-A0A9Q3BVD5-F1
#
_entry.id   AF-A0A9Q3BVD5-F1
#
_cell.length_a   1.000
_cell.length_b   1.000
_cell.length_c   1.000
_cell.angle_alpha   90.00
_cell.angle_beta   90.00
_cell.angle_gamma   90.00
#
_symmetry.space_group_name_H-M   'P 1'
#
loop_
_entity.id
_entity.type
_entity.pdbx_description
1 polymer ?
#
loop_
_entity_poly.entity_id
_entity_poly.type
_entity_poly.pdbx_seq_one_letter_code
_entity_poly.pdbx_strand_id
1 'polypeptide(L)'
;MLSQEISLDEHNSPNTERKMGKSEELANELTKNTFHLITAINIATSWTVSMDDATSFAEHWKILRLSNQHLSPKQKGKPNHHFADYIPELFQRWGTEQASDT
;
A
#
# COMPACT_ATOMS: atom_id res chain seq x y z
N MET A 1 4.43 -62.94 7.60
CA MET A 1 4.83 -61.61 7.08
C MET A 1 3.58 -60.76 7.05
N LEU A 2 3.44 -59.84 8.01
CA LEU A 2 2.34 -58.89 8.10
C LEU A 2 2.80 -57.59 7.41
N SER A 3 2.29 -57.32 6.22
CA SER A 3 2.44 -56.01 5.59
C SER A 3 1.31 -55.12 6.10
N GLN A 4 1.62 -54.25 7.07
CA GLN A 4 0.75 -53.14 7.41
C GLN A 4 0.85 -52.10 6.30
N GLU A 5 -0.22 -51.94 5.53
CA GLU A 5 -0.42 -50.77 4.69
C GLU A 5 -0.66 -49.57 5.60
N ILE A 6 0.28 -48.62 5.60
CA ILE A 6 0.11 -47.32 6.25
C ILE A 6 -0.81 -46.51 5.33
N SER A 7 -2.09 -46.44 5.70
CA SER A 7 -3.03 -45.45 5.15
C SER A 7 -2.57 -44.07 5.59
N LEU A 8 -1.94 -43.34 4.67
CA LEU A 8 -1.71 -41.90 4.81
C LEU A 8 -3.01 -41.20 4.41
N ASP A 9 -3.98 -41.21 5.32
CA ASP A 9 -5.10 -40.28 5.23
C ASP A 9 -4.54 -38.87 5.46
N GLU A 10 -4.35 -38.15 4.36
CA GLU A 10 -4.13 -36.70 4.35
C GLU A 10 -5.32 -36.03 5.03
N HIS A 11 -5.23 -35.88 6.35
CA HIS A 11 -6.03 -34.92 7.09
C HIS A 11 -5.65 -33.52 6.62
N ASN A 12 -6.26 -33.07 5.51
CA ASN A 12 -6.26 -31.68 5.13
C ASN A 12 -7.09 -30.91 6.17
N SER A 13 -6.40 -30.49 7.24
CA SER A 13 -7.03 -29.85 8.39
C SER A 13 -7.65 -28.52 7.94
N PRO A 14 -8.94 -28.24 8.22
CA PRO A 14 -9.61 -26.99 7.83
C PRO A 14 -8.94 -25.73 8.39
N ASN A 15 -8.00 -25.90 9.33
CA ASN A 15 -7.20 -24.83 9.90
C ASN A 15 -6.06 -24.37 8.97
N THR A 16 -5.60 -25.23 8.05
CA THR A 16 -4.52 -24.92 7.10
C THR A 16 -5.02 -24.04 5.96
N GLU A 17 -6.17 -24.37 5.36
CA GLU A 17 -6.80 -23.57 4.30
C GLU A 17 -7.20 -22.17 4.80
N ARG A 18 -7.75 -22.10 6.03
CA ARG A 18 -8.12 -20.83 6.66
C ARG A 18 -6.89 -19.96 6.99
N LYS A 19 -5.76 -20.55 7.34
CA LYS A 19 -4.49 -19.81 7.55
C LYS A 19 -3.90 -19.33 6.23
N MET A 20 -3.98 -20.15 5.19
CA MET A 20 -3.49 -19.83 3.84
C MET A 20 -4.27 -18.66 3.23
N GLY A 21 -5.60 -18.66 3.30
CA GLY A 21 -6.43 -17.55 2.82
C GLY A 21 -6.14 -16.21 3.54
N LYS A 22 -5.91 -16.25 4.86
CA LYS A 22 -5.50 -15.04 5.61
C LYS A 22 -4.11 -14.52 5.22
N SER A 23 -3.19 -15.43 4.88
CA SER A 23 -1.84 -15.05 4.46
C SER A 23 -1.84 -14.42 3.06
N GLU A 24 -2.68 -14.93 2.16
CA GLU A 24 -2.83 -14.40 0.81
C GLU A 24 -3.52 -13.03 0.82
N GLU A 25 -4.57 -12.86 1.62
CA GLU A 25 -5.22 -11.57 1.83
C GLU A 25 -4.24 -10.51 2.35
N LEU A 26 -3.44 -10.86 3.35
CA LEU A 26 -2.39 -9.98 3.88
C LEU A 26 -1.36 -9.59 2.82
N ALA A 27 -0.92 -10.55 2.00
CA ALA A 27 0.05 -10.30 0.93
C ALA A 27 -0.52 -9.37 -0.14
N ASN A 28 -1.80 -9.52 -0.49
CA ASN A 28 -2.49 -8.65 -1.44
C ASN A 28 -2.59 -7.22 -0.91
N GLU A 29 -2.98 -7.05 0.36
CA GLU A 29 -3.06 -5.72 0.98
C GLU A 29 -1.70 -5.05 1.10
N LEU A 30 -0.64 -5.80 1.43
CA LEU A 30 0.72 -5.28 1.46
C LEU A 30 1.20 -4.83 0.07
N THR A 31 0.86 -5.61 -0.96
CA THR A 31 1.19 -5.29 -2.36
C THR A 31 0.50 -4.01 -2.81
N LYS A 32 -0.81 -3.87 -2.58
CA LYS A 32 -1.56 -2.63 -2.89
C LYS A 32 -0.98 -1.42 -2.16
N ASN A 33 -0.69 -1.58 -0.88
CA ASN A 33 -0.09 -0.52 -0.07
C ASN A 33 1.26 -0.07 -0.63
N THR A 34 2.07 -1.02 -1.09
CA THR A 34 3.37 -0.75 -1.72
C THR A 34 3.20 0.03 -3.03
N PHE A 35 2.22 -0.30 -3.86
CA PHE A 35 1.92 0.47 -5.07
C PHE A 35 1.58 1.92 -4.75
N HIS A 36 0.71 2.18 -3.77
CA HIS A 36 0.36 3.53 -3.36
C HIS A 36 1.56 4.35 -2.89
N LEU A 37 2.49 3.73 -2.15
CA LEU A 37 3.74 4.36 -1.75
C LEU A 37 4.62 4.72 -2.95
N ILE A 38 4.84 3.78 -3.87
CA ILE A 38 5.67 4.01 -5.06
C ILE A 38 5.09 5.14 -5.91
N THR A 39 3.77 5.13 -6.15
CA THR A 39 3.13 6.20 -6.93
C THR A 39 3.28 7.55 -6.27
N ALA A 40 3.05 7.65 -4.95
CA ALA A 40 3.22 8.89 -4.21
C ALA A 40 4.67 9.42 -4.28
N ILE A 41 5.67 8.54 -4.13
CA ILE A 41 7.08 8.92 -4.26
C ILE A 41 7.38 9.43 -5.66
N ASN A 42 6.96 8.70 -6.71
CA ASN A 42 7.21 9.08 -8.09
C ASN A 42 6.68 10.49 -8.40
N ILE A 43 5.44 10.78 -7.99
CA ILE A 43 4.85 12.12 -8.14
C ILE A 43 5.68 13.15 -7.36
N ALA A 44 6.01 12.88 -6.10
CA ALA A 44 6.73 13.85 -5.27
C ALA A 44 8.17 14.13 -5.67
N THR A 45 8.80 13.19 -6.36
CA THR A 45 10.14 13.38 -6.92
C THR A 45 10.13 13.80 -8.39
N SER A 46 8.95 13.98 -8.99
CA SER A 46 8.85 14.46 -10.37
C SER A 46 9.35 15.90 -10.48
N TRP A 47 10.04 16.19 -11.59
CA TRP A 47 10.48 17.54 -11.92
C TRP A 47 9.31 18.43 -12.36
N THR A 48 8.25 17.82 -12.88
CA THR A 48 7.00 18.45 -13.30
C THR A 48 5.83 17.82 -12.57
N VAL A 49 5.03 18.65 -11.91
CA VAL A 49 3.85 18.19 -11.16
C VAL A 49 2.69 19.07 -11.55
N SER A 50 1.66 18.45 -12.15
CA SER A 50 0.40 19.09 -12.51
C SER A 50 -0.57 19.16 -11.32
N MET A 51 -1.69 19.86 -11.50
CA MET A 51 -2.78 19.85 -10.50
C MET A 51 -3.41 18.46 -10.33
N ASP A 52 -3.46 17.67 -11.40
CA ASP A 52 -3.97 16.31 -11.39
C ASP A 52 -3.02 15.38 -10.63
N ASP A 53 -1.71 15.59 -10.76
CA ASP A 53 -0.70 14.87 -9.99
C ASP A 53 -0.79 15.21 -8.50
N ALA A 54 -1.06 16.47 -8.15
CA ALA A 54 -1.27 16.86 -6.75
C ALA A 54 -2.46 16.14 -6.13
N THR A 55 -3.55 16.01 -6.89
CA THR A 55 -4.75 15.26 -6.48
C THR A 55 -4.43 13.77 -6.35
N SER A 56 -3.75 13.20 -7.35
CA SER A 56 -3.35 11.79 -7.37
C SER A 56 -2.41 11.43 -6.22
N PHE A 57 -1.46 12.31 -5.88
CA PHE A 57 -0.60 12.16 -4.72
C PHE A 57 -1.43 12.11 -3.43
N ALA A 58 -2.37 13.06 -3.24
CA ALA A 58 -3.19 13.14 -2.05
C ALA A 58 -4.02 11.86 -1.84
N GLU A 59 -4.59 11.33 -2.91
CA GLU A 59 -5.37 10.10 -2.89
C GLU A 59 -4.51 8.88 -2.54
N HIS A 60 -3.40 8.66 -3.24
CA HIS A 60 -2.51 7.54 -2.98
C HIS A 60 -1.88 7.61 -1.59
N TRP A 61 -1.47 8.79 -1.15
CA TRP A 61 -0.93 9.01 0.19
C TRP A 61 -1.96 8.71 1.28
N LYS A 62 -3.20 9.14 1.09
CA LYS A 62 -4.30 8.85 2.02
C LYS A 62 -4.58 7.35 2.12
N ILE A 63 -4.68 6.66 0.98
CA ILE A 63 -4.95 5.22 0.96
C ILE A 63 -3.82 4.49 1.67
N LEU A 64 -2.55 4.76 1.31
CA LEU A 64 -1.37 4.20 1.96
C LEU A 64 -1.42 4.32 3.49
N ARG A 65 -1.79 5.49 4.01
CA ARG A 65 -1.87 5.71 5.45
C ARG A 65 -2.95 4.87 6.11
N LEU A 66 -4.12 4.77 5.49
CA LEU A 66 -5.25 3.99 6.01
C LEU A 66 -4.94 2.49 5.97
N SER A 67 -4.42 1.98 4.84
CA SER A 67 -4.03 0.57 4.72
C SER A 67 -2.88 0.23 5.66
N ASN A 68 -1.88 1.10 5.81
CA ASN A 68 -0.78 0.85 6.74
C ASN A 68 -1.25 0.83 8.22
N GLN A 69 -2.23 1.67 8.59
CA GLN A 69 -2.84 1.62 9.92
C GLN A 69 -3.65 0.33 10.12
N HIS A 70 -4.33 -0.17 9.08
CA HIS A 70 -5.02 -1.45 9.13
C HIS A 70 -4.05 -2.63 9.26
N LEU A 71 -2.99 -2.64 8.47
CA LEU A 71 -1.95 -3.69 8.46
C LEU A 71 -1.10 -3.68 9.75
N SER A 72 -0.83 -2.50 10.29
CA SER A 72 0.05 -2.30 11.45
C SER A 72 -0.54 -1.29 12.45
N PRO A 73 -1.62 -1.65 13.18
CA PRO A 73 -2.36 -0.72 14.04
C PRO A 73 -1.58 -0.20 15.25
N LYS A 74 -0.51 -0.91 15.64
CA LYS A 74 0.38 -0.49 16.74
C LYS A 74 1.41 0.56 16.29
N GLN A 75 1.57 0.77 14.97
CA GLN A 75 2.53 1.71 14.44
C GLN A 75 1.99 3.14 14.62
N LYS A 76 2.74 3.95 15.37
CA LYS A 76 2.43 5.38 15.51
C LYS A 76 2.85 6.13 14.24
N GLY A 77 2.09 7.18 13.89
CA GLY A 77 2.50 8.14 12.87
C GLY A 77 3.84 8.77 13.24
N LYS A 78 4.76 8.87 12.26
CA LYS A 78 6.04 9.57 12.42
C LYS A 78 5.87 11.03 11.98
N PRO A 79 6.67 11.99 12.49
CA PRO A 79 6.63 13.38 12.06
C PRO A 79 6.67 13.57 10.55
N ASN A 80 7.51 12.80 9.85
CA ASN A 80 7.63 12.85 8.39
C ASN A 80 6.31 12.51 7.66
N HIS A 81 5.45 11.68 8.26
CA HIS A 81 4.14 11.37 7.67
C HIS A 81 3.19 12.56 7.72
N HIS A 82 3.33 13.42 8.74
CA HIS A 82 2.54 14.65 8.85
C HIS A 82 3.02 15.70 7.86
N PHE A 83 4.33 15.83 7.65
CA PHE A 83 4.86 16.75 6.65
C PHE A 83 4.42 16.38 5.23
N ALA A 84 4.32 15.08 4.94
CA ALA A 84 3.85 14.60 3.67
C ALA A 84 2.37 14.94 3.38
N ASP A 85 1.55 15.22 4.39
CA ASP A 85 0.17 15.65 4.18
C ASP A 85 0.07 17.06 3.55
N TYR A 86 1.12 17.88 3.67
CA TYR A 86 1.19 19.21 3.07
C TYR A 86 1.71 19.20 1.64
N ILE A 87 2.34 18.10 1.19
CA ILE A 87 2.94 17.98 -0.14
C ILE A 87 1.96 18.31 -1.28
N PRO A 88 0.68 17.88 -1.28
CA PRO A 88 -0.28 18.29 -2.31
C PRO A 88 -0.46 19.81 -2.39
N GLU A 89 -0.58 20.48 -1.24
CA GLU A 89 -0.69 21.94 -1.18
C GLU A 89 0.59 22.61 -1.70
N LEU A 90 1.75 22.02 -1.42
CA LEU A 90 3.02 22.52 -1.96
C LEU A 90 3.02 22.43 -3.50
N PHE A 91 2.55 21.32 -4.08
CA PHE A 91 2.46 21.18 -5.53
C PHE A 91 1.51 22.20 -6.16
N GLN A 92 0.36 22.46 -5.55
CA GLN A 92 -0.59 23.44 -6.08
C GLN A 92 -0.05 24.88 -6.07
N ARG A 93 0.89 25.19 -5.16
CA ARG A 93 1.47 26.53 -5.02
C ARG A 93 2.77 26.73 -5.78
N TRP A 94 3.60 25.70 -5.86
CA TRP A 94 4.97 25.77 -6.37
C TRP A 94 5.26 24.72 -7.45
N GLY A 95 4.28 23.91 -7.86
CA GLY A 95 4.38 23.00 -8.99
C GLY A 95 4.75 23.77 -10.26
N THR A 96 5.63 23.17 -11.05
CA THR A 96 6.25 23.83 -12.21
C THR A 96 5.29 23.96 -13.40
N GLU A 97 4.15 23.28 -13.39
CA GLU A 97 3.11 23.43 -14.40
C GLU A 97 2.06 24.46 -13.96
N GLN A 98 2.40 25.75 -14.10
CA GLN A 98 1.38 26.69 -14.52
C GLN A 98 1.13 26.43 -16.01
N ALA A 99 -0.10 26.00 -16.32
CA ALA A 99 -0.64 25.99 -17.66
C ALA A 99 -0.34 27.33 -18.35
N SER A 100 0.61 27.33 -19.26
CA SER A 100 0.73 28.36 -20.28
C SER A 100 0.76 27.64 -21.62
N ASP A 101 -0.43 27.21 -22.02
CA ASP A 101 -0.83 27.37 -23.42
C ASP A 101 -0.82 28.87 -23.72
N THR A 102 0.34 29.40 -24.11
CA THR A 102 0.50 30.69 -24.81
C THR A 102 1.52 30.54 -25.91
#